data_AF-A0A3B8VLY7-F1
#
_entry.id   AF-A0A3B8VLY7-F1
#
_cell.length_a   1.000
_cell.length_b   1.000
_cell.length_c   1.000
_cell.angle_alpha   90.00
_cell.angle_beta   90.00
_cell.angle_gamma   90.00
#
_symmetry.space_group_name_H-M   'P 1'
#
loop_
_entity.id
_entity.type
_entity.pdbx_description
1 polymer ?
#
loop_
_entity_poly.entity_id
_entity_poly.type
_entity_poly.pdbx_seq_one_letter_code
_entity_poly.pdbx_strand_id
1 'polypeptide(L)'
;YFIALDFAPEYRARRIHDRLTDMTGATVEDMAAVHSEIVSIPAQVYSEIIARTPPRNVLSAAAKDQMTGWDGSMHEDSVAATIYSAFRQRLHRQIINHLLGPLADQALVAGGRGAPEHVRQISSMLVTHAQNGDTSLLPPGSAWNTLIAGAFADGVADLSDTLGDDMDTWTWGRVHQTHPTHPLSAAFPEMSEQLDPPSVSMGGDGDTPQAGSYPASDPYTMTGMSVARYVWDTADWDNSRWIVPLGSSGHAGSPHY
;
A
#
# COMPACT_ATOMS: atom_id res chain seq x y z
N TYR A 1 -12.97 16.94 -26.48
CA TYR A 1 -13.84 16.93 -25.28
C TYR A 1 -12.96 16.83 -24.05
N PHE A 2 -13.29 17.58 -23.01
CA PHE A 2 -12.63 17.44 -21.70
C PHE A 2 -13.23 16.21 -20.99
N ILE A 3 -12.38 15.29 -20.52
CA ILE A 3 -12.83 13.97 -19.99
C ILE A 3 -12.63 13.89 -18.47
N ALA A 4 -11.47 14.25 -17.93
CA ALA A 4 -11.24 14.32 -16.49
C ALA A 4 -10.07 15.25 -16.14
N LEU A 5 -9.99 15.64 -14.86
CA LEU A 5 -8.83 16.33 -14.28
C LEU A 5 -7.76 15.32 -13.86
N ASP A 6 -8.16 14.27 -13.13
CA ASP A 6 -7.25 13.34 -12.47
C ASP A 6 -7.70 11.89 -12.61
N PHE A 7 -6.71 10.99 -12.62
CA PHE A 7 -6.89 9.54 -12.66
C PHE A 7 -5.97 8.86 -11.66
N ALA A 8 -6.18 7.57 -11.42
CA ALA A 8 -5.18 6.78 -10.73
C ALA A 8 -3.89 6.63 -11.53
N PRO A 9 -2.72 6.56 -10.87
CA PRO A 9 -1.51 6.09 -11.50
C PRO A 9 -1.75 4.74 -12.17
N GLU A 10 -1.01 4.51 -13.25
CA GLU A 10 -1.20 3.37 -14.11
C GLU A 10 -0.72 2.05 -13.48
N TYR A 11 -0.13 2.05 -12.29
CA TYR A 11 0.57 0.89 -11.72
C TYR A 11 -0.28 -0.40 -11.74
N ARG A 12 -1.50 -0.34 -11.20
CA ARG A 12 -2.43 -1.48 -11.20
C ARG A 12 -2.82 -1.89 -12.62
N ALA A 13 -3.12 -0.92 -13.48
CA ALA A 13 -3.50 -1.18 -14.86
C ALA A 13 -2.34 -1.84 -15.64
N ARG A 14 -1.10 -1.39 -15.42
CA ARG A 14 0.11 -1.95 -16.02
C ARG A 14 0.36 -3.37 -15.55
N ARG A 15 0.31 -3.64 -14.23
CA ARG A 15 0.44 -5.00 -13.69
C ARG A 15 -0.61 -5.96 -14.26
N ILE A 16 -1.87 -5.53 -14.32
CA ILE A 16 -2.96 -6.32 -14.92
C ILE A 16 -2.70 -6.54 -16.41
N HIS A 17 -2.37 -5.48 -17.15
CA HIS A 17 -2.08 -5.56 -18.57
C HIS A 17 -0.94 -6.53 -18.87
N ASP A 18 0.17 -6.44 -18.14
CA ASP A 18 1.34 -7.31 -18.32
C ASP A 18 1.01 -8.78 -18.05
N ARG A 19 0.18 -9.05 -17.03
CA ARG A 19 -0.30 -10.41 -16.74
C ARG A 19 -1.22 -10.97 -17.82
N LEU A 20 -1.97 -10.11 -18.51
CA LEU A 20 -2.94 -10.51 -19.53
C LEU A 20 -2.36 -10.58 -20.95
N THR A 21 -1.32 -9.79 -21.26
CA THR A 21 -0.85 -9.55 -22.64
C THR A 21 -0.53 -10.83 -23.40
N ASP A 22 0.18 -11.76 -22.76
CA ASP A 22 0.61 -13.01 -23.38
C ASP A 22 -0.27 -14.21 -22.97
N MET A 23 -1.37 -13.96 -22.25
CA MET A 23 -2.25 -15.00 -21.75
C MET A 23 -3.21 -15.45 -22.85
N THR A 24 -3.20 -16.76 -23.13
CA THR A 24 -4.11 -17.39 -24.09
C THR A 24 -4.85 -18.55 -23.43
N GLY A 25 -6.13 -18.73 -23.73
CA GLY A 25 -6.94 -19.78 -23.11
C GLY A 25 -7.08 -19.64 -21.59
N ALA A 26 -7.20 -18.40 -21.10
CA ALA A 26 -7.25 -18.10 -19.68
C ALA A 26 -8.38 -18.82 -18.95
N THR A 27 -8.06 -19.38 -17.79
CA THR A 27 -8.99 -20.05 -16.89
C THR A 27 -9.54 -19.10 -15.83
N VAL A 28 -10.53 -19.58 -15.06
CA VAL A 28 -11.06 -18.84 -13.90
C VAL A 28 -9.96 -18.64 -12.84
N GLU A 29 -9.10 -19.63 -12.63
CA GLU A 29 -7.94 -19.58 -11.75
C GLU A 29 -6.93 -18.52 -12.19
N ASP A 30 -6.66 -18.41 -13.50
CA ASP A 30 -5.74 -17.41 -14.02
C ASP A 30 -6.22 -15.98 -13.73
N MET A 31 -7.52 -15.73 -13.89
CA MET A 31 -8.12 -14.44 -13.55
C MET A 31 -8.12 -14.18 -12.04
N ALA A 32 -8.32 -15.20 -11.21
CA ALA A 32 -8.18 -15.08 -9.77
C ALA A 32 -6.73 -14.73 -9.36
N ALA A 33 -5.73 -15.26 -10.06
CA ALA A 33 -4.33 -14.92 -9.85
C ALA A 33 -4.03 -13.46 -10.26
N VAL A 34 -4.67 -12.93 -11.32
CA VAL A 34 -4.57 -11.50 -11.68
C VAL A 34 -5.13 -10.60 -10.57
N HIS A 35 -6.26 -10.97 -9.97
CA HIS A 35 -6.83 -10.24 -8.82
C HIS A 35 -5.94 -10.26 -7.57
N SER A 36 -5.11 -11.29 -7.43
CA SER A 36 -4.26 -11.52 -6.25
C SER A 36 -2.82 -11.05 -6.46
N GLU A 37 -2.57 -10.30 -7.51
CA GLU A 37 -1.25 -9.76 -7.82
C GLU A 37 -0.87 -8.65 -6.83
N ILE A 38 0.32 -8.78 -6.24
CA ILE A 38 0.79 -7.98 -5.09
C ILE A 38 2.16 -7.31 -5.32
N VAL A 39 2.72 -7.36 -6.53
CA VAL A 39 3.98 -6.66 -6.84
C VAL A 39 3.72 -5.17 -7.06
N SER A 40 4.37 -4.33 -6.25
CA SER A 40 4.26 -2.87 -6.28
C SER A 40 5.35 -2.25 -7.16
N ILE A 41 4.96 -1.59 -8.26
CA ILE A 41 5.90 -0.88 -9.15
C ILE A 41 6.67 0.21 -8.40
N PRO A 42 6.03 1.07 -7.57
CA PRO A 42 6.74 2.02 -6.73
C PRO A 42 7.78 1.36 -5.80
N ALA A 43 7.45 0.19 -5.24
CA ALA A 43 8.38 -0.55 -4.39
C ALA A 43 9.63 -1.01 -5.13
N GLN A 44 9.48 -1.50 -6.36
CA GLN A 44 10.61 -1.88 -7.21
C GLN A 44 11.54 -0.69 -7.47
N VAL A 45 10.97 0.46 -7.88
CA VAL A 45 11.73 1.69 -8.16
C VAL A 45 12.51 2.13 -6.93
N TYR A 46 11.86 2.23 -5.77
CA TYR A 46 12.55 2.70 -4.57
C TYR A 46 13.56 1.69 -4.04
N SER A 47 13.28 0.38 -4.13
CA SER A 47 14.21 -0.67 -3.68
C SER A 47 15.51 -0.65 -4.48
N GLU A 48 15.46 -0.40 -5.79
CA GLU A 48 16.66 -0.22 -6.61
C GLU A 48 17.53 0.97 -6.14
N ILE A 49 16.90 2.07 -5.72
CA ILE A 49 17.62 3.25 -5.25
C ILE A 49 18.18 3.02 -3.85
N ILE A 50 17.41 2.39 -2.95
CA ILE A 50 17.87 1.99 -1.60
C ILE A 50 19.08 1.06 -1.71
N ALA A 51 19.05 0.08 -2.62
CA ALA A 51 20.15 -0.85 -2.85
C ALA A 51 21.48 -0.12 -3.17
N ARG A 52 21.43 1.01 -3.88
CA ARG A 52 22.61 1.81 -4.26
C ARG A 52 22.97 2.90 -3.24
N THR A 53 22.12 3.13 -2.24
CA THR A 53 22.29 4.19 -1.25
C THR A 53 23.03 3.67 -0.02
N PRO A 54 24.10 4.32 0.46
CA PRO A 54 24.78 3.91 1.69
C PRO A 54 23.85 4.03 2.91
N PRO A 55 23.79 3.02 3.80
CA PRO A 55 23.05 3.13 5.05
C PRO A 55 23.67 4.20 5.96
N ARG A 56 22.84 4.84 6.81
CA ARG A 56 23.31 5.93 7.69
C ARG A 56 23.82 5.43 9.05
N ASN A 57 23.36 4.27 9.48
CA ASN A 57 23.69 3.66 10.77
C ASN A 57 23.52 2.14 10.72
N VAL A 58 23.91 1.46 11.80
CA VAL A 58 23.87 -0.02 11.91
C VAL A 58 22.45 -0.57 11.70
N LEU A 59 21.44 0.11 12.24
CA LEU A 59 20.04 -0.33 12.12
C LEU A 59 19.56 -0.28 10.66
N SER A 60 19.82 0.83 9.97
CA SER A 60 19.53 0.96 8.53
C SER A 60 20.37 0.01 7.67
N ALA A 61 21.57 -0.39 8.10
CA ALA A 61 22.34 -1.39 7.38
C ALA A 61 21.65 -2.77 7.47
N ALA A 62 21.25 -3.20 8.67
CA ALA A 62 20.54 -4.47 8.88
C ALA A 62 19.18 -4.50 8.13
N ALA A 63 18.42 -3.40 8.18
CA ALA A 63 17.16 -3.30 7.44
C ALA A 63 17.36 -3.35 5.92
N LYS A 64 18.46 -2.78 5.41
CA LYS A 64 18.80 -2.87 3.99
C LYS A 64 19.14 -4.32 3.61
N ASP A 65 19.81 -5.07 4.47
CA ASP A 65 20.11 -6.49 4.25
C ASP A 65 18.81 -7.30 4.12
N GLN A 66 17.79 -7.03 4.96
CA GLN A 66 16.46 -7.65 4.88
C GLN A 66 15.71 -7.38 3.56
N MET A 67 16.04 -6.31 2.85
CA MET A 67 15.46 -5.99 1.54
C MET A 67 16.23 -6.60 0.37
N THR A 68 17.35 -7.30 0.61
CA THR A 68 18.19 -7.85 -0.45
C THR A 68 17.45 -8.92 -1.23
N GLY A 69 17.34 -8.74 -2.55
CA GLY A 69 16.64 -9.68 -3.43
C GLY A 69 15.12 -9.59 -3.37
N TRP A 70 14.56 -8.65 -2.59
CA TRP A 70 13.12 -8.39 -2.62
C TRP A 70 12.69 -7.80 -3.96
N ASP A 71 11.63 -8.37 -4.52
CA ASP A 71 11.13 -8.07 -5.87
C ASP A 71 10.00 -7.02 -5.88
N GLY A 72 9.69 -6.43 -4.73
CA GLY A 72 8.56 -5.51 -4.54
C GLY A 72 7.23 -6.20 -4.24
N SER A 73 7.22 -7.52 -3.99
CA SER A 73 6.01 -8.25 -3.57
C SER A 73 5.57 -7.87 -2.15
N MET A 74 4.34 -7.36 -2.05
CA MET A 74 3.71 -6.97 -0.78
C MET A 74 3.06 -8.18 -0.08
N HIS A 75 3.80 -9.27 0.08
CA HIS A 75 3.30 -10.49 0.76
C HIS A 75 3.09 -10.23 2.25
N GLU A 76 2.10 -10.89 2.87
CA GLU A 76 1.81 -10.72 4.31
C GLU A 76 3.02 -11.07 5.20
N ASP A 77 3.78 -12.10 4.87
CA ASP A 77 4.99 -12.47 5.62
C ASP A 77 6.24 -11.63 5.30
N SER A 78 6.12 -10.60 4.44
CA SER A 78 7.29 -9.83 3.98
C SER A 78 7.70 -8.76 4.98
N VAL A 79 8.89 -8.91 5.57
CA VAL A 79 9.57 -7.86 6.36
C VAL A 79 9.98 -6.69 5.47
N ALA A 80 10.47 -6.97 4.26
CA ALA A 80 10.90 -5.96 3.31
C ALA A 80 9.75 -5.01 2.89
N ALA A 81 8.53 -5.53 2.76
CA ALA A 81 7.34 -4.73 2.45
C ALA A 81 6.99 -3.72 3.55
N THR A 82 7.13 -4.11 4.81
CA THR A 82 6.95 -3.21 5.97
C THR A 82 8.02 -2.13 6.00
N ILE A 83 9.30 -2.52 5.83
CA ILE A 83 10.42 -1.57 5.79
C ILE A 83 10.24 -0.55 4.66
N TYR A 84 9.89 -1.03 3.47
CA TYR A 84 9.57 -0.17 2.32
C TYR A 84 8.43 0.82 2.63
N SER A 85 7.34 0.33 3.22
CA SER A 85 6.18 1.17 3.51
C SER A 85 6.52 2.27 4.52
N ALA A 86 7.28 1.95 5.56
CA ALA A 86 7.75 2.93 6.56
C ALA A 86 8.69 3.97 5.95
N PHE A 87 9.66 3.53 5.16
CA PHE A 87 10.55 4.41 4.39
C PHE A 87 9.75 5.37 3.49
N ARG A 88 8.79 4.83 2.72
CA ARG A 88 8.01 5.61 1.77
C ARG A 88 7.20 6.70 2.48
N GLN A 89 6.57 6.36 3.60
CA GLN A 89 5.84 7.32 4.43
C GLN A 89 6.74 8.48 4.87
N ARG A 90 7.96 8.18 5.34
CA ARG A 90 8.94 9.21 5.77
C ARG A 90 9.39 10.07 4.61
N LEU A 91 9.73 9.48 3.47
CA LEU A 91 10.18 10.20 2.28
C LEU A 91 9.08 11.14 1.75
N HIS A 92 7.87 10.62 1.59
CA HIS A 92 6.75 11.38 1.06
C HIS A 92 6.37 12.52 2.01
N ARG A 93 6.30 12.27 3.32
CA ARG A 93 6.05 13.32 4.32
C ARG A 93 7.13 14.39 4.31
N GLN A 94 8.41 14.02 4.22
CA GLN A 94 9.51 14.98 4.16
C GLN A 94 9.40 15.91 2.95
N ILE A 95 9.12 15.36 1.76
CA ILE A 95 9.01 16.16 0.52
C ILE A 95 7.72 16.99 0.52
N ILE A 96 6.59 16.42 0.97
CA ILE A 96 5.32 17.16 1.06
C ILE A 96 5.41 18.31 2.07
N ASN A 97 6.10 18.11 3.20
CA ASN A 97 6.39 19.19 4.16
C ASN A 97 7.19 20.32 3.51
N HIS A 98 8.15 20.00 2.64
CA HIS A 98 8.88 21.01 1.90
C HIS A 98 7.97 21.77 0.90
N LEU A 99 7.14 21.05 0.16
CA LEU A 99 6.30 21.63 -0.90
C LEU A 99 5.14 22.49 -0.34
N LEU A 100 4.51 22.04 0.74
CA LEU A 100 3.27 22.64 1.26
C LEU A 100 3.46 23.42 2.57
N GLY A 101 4.63 23.29 3.21
CA GLY A 101 4.93 23.98 4.46
C GLY A 101 3.86 23.71 5.53
N PRO A 102 3.27 24.76 6.16
CA PRO A 102 2.25 24.60 7.20
C PRO A 102 0.98 23.84 6.79
N LEU A 103 0.73 23.67 5.49
CA LEU A 103 -0.44 22.95 4.97
C LEU A 103 -0.20 21.44 4.82
N ALA A 104 1.03 20.97 5.02
CA ALA A 104 1.40 19.59 4.74
C ALA A 104 0.65 18.58 5.62
N ASP A 105 0.53 18.84 6.93
CA ASP A 105 -0.22 17.98 7.84
C ASP A 105 -1.69 17.90 7.41
N GLN A 106 -2.31 19.05 7.11
CA GLN A 106 -3.69 19.10 6.63
C GLN A 106 -3.86 18.33 5.32
N ALA A 107 -2.92 18.44 4.38
CA ALA A 107 -2.97 17.71 3.12
C ALA A 107 -2.82 16.20 3.32
N LEU A 108 -1.92 15.76 4.20
CA LEU A 108 -1.66 14.35 4.49
C LEU A 108 -2.81 13.67 5.25
N VAL A 109 -3.46 14.38 6.16
CA VAL A 109 -4.57 13.84 6.99
C VAL A 109 -5.95 14.14 6.43
N ALA A 110 -6.06 14.89 5.33
CA ALA A 110 -7.34 15.22 4.74
C ALA A 110 -8.09 13.95 4.35
N GLY A 111 -9.22 13.69 5.00
CA GLY A 111 -10.17 12.64 4.65
C GLY A 111 -11.25 13.10 3.68
N GLY A 112 -12.07 12.15 3.20
CA GLY A 112 -13.24 12.42 2.35
C GLY A 112 -12.96 12.34 0.85
N ARG A 113 -14.02 12.54 0.04
CA ARG A 113 -13.93 12.47 -1.43
C ARG A 113 -13.24 13.72 -1.98
N GLY A 114 -12.04 13.57 -2.56
CA GLY A 114 -11.36 14.59 -3.37
C GLY A 114 -10.03 15.11 -2.80
N ALA A 115 -9.92 15.38 -1.50
CA ALA A 115 -8.68 15.90 -0.89
C ALA A 115 -7.48 14.92 -0.92
N PRO A 116 -7.66 13.59 -0.73
CA PRO A 116 -6.55 12.62 -0.86
C PRO A 116 -5.93 12.53 -2.26
N GLU A 117 -6.64 12.97 -3.30
CA GLU A 117 -6.23 12.75 -4.69
C GLU A 117 -5.01 13.57 -5.10
N HIS A 118 -4.89 14.82 -4.64
CA HIS A 118 -3.72 15.66 -4.93
C HIS A 118 -2.44 15.09 -4.31
N VAL A 119 -2.51 14.63 -3.05
CA VAL A 119 -1.37 13.99 -2.37
C VAL A 119 -0.98 12.70 -3.08
N ARG A 120 -1.95 11.92 -3.53
CA ARG A 120 -1.71 10.69 -4.29
C ARG A 120 -1.03 10.97 -5.65
N GLN A 121 -1.42 12.04 -6.33
CA GLN A 121 -0.80 12.47 -7.58
C GLN A 121 0.65 12.93 -7.35
N ILE A 122 0.90 13.75 -6.33
CA ILE A 122 2.27 14.11 -5.91
C ILE A 122 3.07 12.84 -5.60
N SER A 123 2.51 11.92 -4.81
CA SER A 123 3.18 10.67 -4.42
C SER A 123 3.60 9.83 -5.63
N SER A 124 2.75 9.75 -6.67
CA SER A 124 3.09 9.09 -7.93
C SER A 124 4.17 9.84 -8.72
N MET A 125 4.11 11.17 -8.78
CA MET A 125 5.16 11.99 -9.39
C MET A 125 6.51 11.78 -8.69
N LEU A 126 6.54 11.65 -7.36
CA LEU A 126 7.77 11.39 -6.60
C LEU A 126 8.43 10.07 -7.00
N VAL A 127 7.66 9.03 -7.32
CA VAL A 127 8.20 7.75 -7.82
C VAL A 127 8.88 7.97 -9.16
N THR A 128 8.18 8.61 -10.11
CA THR A 128 8.69 8.90 -11.45
C THR A 128 9.93 9.81 -11.41
N HIS A 129 9.92 10.84 -10.57
CA HIS A 129 11.05 11.74 -10.41
C HIS A 129 12.26 11.05 -9.77
N ALA A 130 12.04 10.19 -8.77
CA ALA A 130 13.11 9.39 -8.19
C ALA A 130 13.74 8.46 -9.24
N GLN A 131 12.92 7.79 -10.07
CA GLN A 131 13.39 6.92 -11.15
C GLN A 131 14.22 7.68 -12.20
N ASN A 132 13.78 8.88 -12.57
CA ASN A 132 14.41 9.69 -13.61
C ASN A 132 15.53 10.61 -13.09
N GLY A 133 15.76 10.64 -11.77
CA GLY A 133 16.71 11.57 -11.15
C GLY A 133 16.28 13.04 -11.23
N ASP A 134 14.99 13.33 -11.43
CA ASP A 134 14.44 14.68 -11.46
C ASP A 134 14.36 15.23 -10.04
N THR A 135 15.05 16.33 -9.76
CA THR A 135 15.12 16.94 -8.42
C THR A 135 14.21 18.16 -8.28
N SER A 136 13.32 18.43 -9.24
CA SER A 136 12.50 19.66 -9.29
C SER A 136 11.52 19.82 -8.11
N LEU A 137 11.10 18.72 -7.49
CA LEU A 137 10.23 18.72 -6.31
C LEU A 137 10.99 18.59 -4.98
N LEU A 138 12.32 18.51 -5.02
CA LEU A 138 13.15 18.37 -3.83
C LEU A 138 13.54 19.74 -3.25
N PRO A 139 13.89 19.82 -1.95
CA PRO A 139 14.48 21.03 -1.40
C PRO A 139 15.73 21.48 -2.18
N PRO A 140 15.94 22.78 -2.40
CA PRO A 140 17.08 23.28 -3.16
C PRO A 140 18.42 22.71 -2.68
N GLY A 141 19.23 22.21 -3.61
CA GLY A 141 20.53 21.60 -3.32
C GLY A 141 20.48 20.16 -2.75
N SER A 142 19.29 19.55 -2.65
CA SER A 142 19.14 18.16 -2.22
C SER A 142 19.32 17.19 -3.39
N ALA A 143 19.65 15.94 -3.06
CA ALA A 143 19.72 14.82 -4.00
C ALA A 143 18.89 13.65 -3.48
N TRP A 144 18.33 12.86 -4.41
CA TRP A 144 17.51 11.68 -4.08
C TRP A 144 18.20 10.72 -3.12
N ASN A 145 19.46 10.35 -3.38
CA ASN A 145 20.20 9.42 -2.52
C ASN A 145 20.31 9.93 -1.07
N THR A 146 20.49 11.23 -0.86
CA THR A 146 20.60 11.82 0.48
C THR A 146 19.26 11.79 1.21
N LEU A 147 18.17 12.18 0.53
CA LEU A 147 16.83 12.14 1.11
C LEU A 147 16.38 10.70 1.39
N ILE A 148 16.65 9.79 0.46
CA ILE A 148 16.31 8.37 0.61
C ILE A 148 17.10 7.74 1.75
N ALA A 149 18.41 8.00 1.87
CA ALA A 149 19.22 7.53 3.00
C ALA A 149 18.64 8.00 4.35
N GLY A 150 18.21 9.26 4.42
CA GLY A 150 17.60 9.85 5.61
C GLY A 150 16.26 9.21 5.94
N ALA A 151 15.31 9.26 5.00
CA ALA A 151 13.98 8.71 5.16
C ALA A 151 13.99 7.20 5.44
N PHE A 152 14.95 6.46 4.89
CA PHE A 152 15.11 5.03 5.14
C PHE A 152 15.54 4.77 6.59
N ALA A 153 16.55 5.50 7.08
CA ALA A 153 16.98 5.39 8.47
C ALA A 153 15.87 5.80 9.45
N ASP A 154 15.12 6.87 9.13
CA ASP A 154 14.02 7.34 9.97
C ASP A 154 12.84 6.34 9.98
N GLY A 155 12.51 5.75 8.83
CA GLY A 155 11.44 4.75 8.72
C GLY A 155 11.78 3.46 9.46
N VAL A 156 13.05 3.03 9.41
CA VAL A 156 13.51 1.86 10.17
C VAL A 156 13.52 2.15 11.68
N ALA A 157 13.90 3.36 12.09
CA ALA A 157 13.84 3.75 13.50
C ALA A 157 12.40 3.71 14.03
N ASP A 158 11.42 4.22 13.27
CA ASP A 158 10.01 4.13 13.64
C ASP A 158 9.53 2.70 13.83
N LEU A 159 9.94 1.79 12.94
CA LEU A 159 9.58 0.37 13.06
C LEU A 159 10.19 -0.25 14.31
N SER A 160 11.44 0.07 14.64
CA SER A 160 12.06 -0.37 15.91
C SER A 160 11.29 0.14 17.12
N ASP A 161 10.92 1.43 17.13
CA ASP A 161 10.19 2.05 18.23
C ASP A 161 8.78 1.48 18.41
N THR A 162 8.13 1.06 17.32
CA THR A 162 6.72 0.62 17.34
C THR A 162 6.55 -0.90 17.41
N LEU A 163 7.41 -1.67 16.74
CA LEU A 163 7.30 -3.13 16.62
C LEU A 163 8.36 -3.88 17.46
N GLY A 164 9.35 -3.16 18.00
CA GLY A 164 10.48 -3.69 18.74
C GLY A 164 11.71 -3.95 17.85
N ASP A 165 12.83 -4.27 18.47
CA ASP A 165 14.14 -4.37 17.77
C ASP A 165 14.30 -5.63 16.90
N ASP A 166 13.40 -6.62 17.03
CA ASP A 166 13.44 -7.87 16.27
C ASP A 166 12.76 -7.69 14.89
N MET A 167 13.59 -7.42 13.88
CA MET A 167 13.14 -7.18 12.49
C MET A 167 12.41 -8.36 11.87
N ASP A 168 12.68 -9.59 12.30
CA ASP A 168 12.03 -10.79 11.74
C ASP A 168 10.53 -10.82 12.11
N THR A 169 10.13 -10.03 13.11
CA THR A 169 8.73 -9.88 13.53
C THR A 169 8.00 -8.74 12.80
N TRP A 170 8.67 -7.99 11.92
CA TRP A 170 8.09 -6.84 11.20
C TRP A 170 7.37 -7.27 9.92
N THR A 171 6.62 -8.37 9.97
CA THR A 171 5.89 -8.87 8.80
C THR A 171 4.78 -7.91 8.38
N TRP A 172 4.54 -7.80 7.08
CA TRP A 172 3.55 -6.88 6.52
C TRP A 172 2.14 -7.14 7.09
N GLY A 173 1.72 -8.39 7.18
CA GLY A 173 0.42 -8.79 7.73
C GLY A 173 0.23 -8.45 9.21
N ARG A 174 1.33 -8.25 9.97
CA ARG A 174 1.23 -7.78 11.37
C ARG A 174 0.73 -6.34 11.45
N VAL A 175 1.07 -5.50 10.46
CA VAL A 175 0.68 -4.08 10.44
C VAL A 175 -0.42 -3.77 9.41
N HIS A 176 -0.57 -4.60 8.38
CA HIS A 176 -1.49 -4.42 7.28
C HIS A 176 -2.68 -5.37 7.37
N GLN A 177 -3.72 -4.87 8.04
CA GLN A 177 -4.92 -5.64 8.35
C GLN A 177 -6.17 -4.83 8.03
N THR A 178 -7.26 -5.52 7.72
CA THR A 178 -8.59 -4.92 7.68
C THR A 178 -9.01 -4.50 9.09
N HIS A 179 -9.68 -3.36 9.20
CA HIS A 179 -10.29 -2.92 10.45
C HIS A 179 -11.77 -2.56 10.22
N PRO A 180 -12.63 -3.55 9.94
CA PRO A 180 -14.03 -3.29 9.65
C PRO A 180 -14.75 -2.85 10.93
N THR A 181 -15.08 -1.56 11.02
CA THR A 181 -15.80 -1.00 12.17
C THR A 181 -17.27 -0.81 11.83
N HIS A 182 -18.16 -1.38 12.63
CA HIS A 182 -19.59 -1.21 12.50
C HIS A 182 -20.01 0.22 12.89
N PRO A 183 -20.95 0.87 12.17
CA PRO A 183 -21.32 2.26 12.44
C PRO A 183 -21.84 2.56 13.85
N LEU A 184 -22.34 1.54 14.56
CA LEU A 184 -22.84 1.68 15.93
C LEU A 184 -21.76 1.44 17.00
N SER A 185 -20.59 0.90 16.66
CA SER A 185 -19.55 0.56 17.65
C SER A 185 -19.01 1.77 18.38
N ALA A 186 -19.00 2.95 17.73
CA ALA A 186 -18.63 4.20 18.40
C ALA A 186 -19.66 4.66 19.45
N ALA A 187 -20.94 4.35 19.26
CA ALA A 187 -22.02 4.70 20.19
C ALA A 187 -22.24 3.64 21.28
N PHE A 188 -21.89 2.39 21.00
CA PHE A 188 -22.06 1.23 21.88
C PHE A 188 -20.74 0.42 21.94
N PRO A 189 -19.68 0.98 22.54
CA PRO A 189 -18.36 0.35 22.57
C PRO A 189 -18.36 -1.02 23.27
N GLU A 190 -19.28 -1.24 24.21
CA GLU A 190 -19.47 -2.53 24.88
C GLU A 190 -19.96 -3.65 23.94
N MET A 191 -20.44 -3.30 22.74
CA MET A 191 -20.92 -4.24 21.73
C MET A 191 -19.94 -4.39 20.55
N SER A 192 -18.81 -3.67 20.52
CA SER A 192 -17.94 -3.62 19.35
C SER A 192 -17.39 -5.00 18.96
N GLU A 193 -17.02 -5.84 19.92
CA GLU A 193 -16.52 -7.21 19.64
C GLU A 193 -17.56 -8.11 18.94
N GLN A 194 -18.85 -7.83 19.14
CA GLN A 194 -19.92 -8.55 18.48
C GLN A 194 -20.27 -7.91 17.13
N LEU A 195 -20.24 -6.58 17.06
CA LEU A 195 -20.66 -5.81 15.89
C LEU A 195 -19.59 -5.71 14.81
N ASP A 196 -18.32 -5.65 15.18
CA ASP A 196 -17.21 -5.48 14.25
C ASP A 196 -16.79 -6.85 13.73
N PRO A 197 -16.80 -7.08 12.39
CA PRO A 197 -16.23 -8.30 11.83
C PRO A 197 -14.74 -8.45 12.21
N PRO A 198 -14.19 -9.68 12.20
CA PRO A 198 -12.80 -9.89 12.54
C PRO A 198 -11.86 -9.19 11.55
N SER A 199 -10.77 -8.63 12.08
CA SER A 199 -9.66 -8.14 11.28
C SER A 199 -8.92 -9.30 10.62
N VAL A 200 -8.52 -9.11 9.37
CA VAL A 200 -7.80 -10.11 8.56
C VAL A 200 -6.53 -9.47 8.00
N SER A 201 -5.40 -10.15 8.15
CA SER A 201 -4.14 -9.78 7.53
C SER A 201 -4.21 -10.03 6.04
N MET A 202 -3.68 -9.11 5.23
CA MET A 202 -3.63 -9.30 3.79
C MET A 202 -2.32 -8.77 3.21
N GLY A 203 -1.91 -9.37 2.08
CA GLY A 203 -0.90 -8.77 1.21
C GLY A 203 -1.47 -7.65 0.34
N GLY A 204 -0.60 -7.05 -0.47
CA GLY A 204 -0.91 -5.92 -1.33
C GLY A 204 -0.67 -4.57 -0.67
N ASP A 205 -0.78 -3.51 -1.46
CA ASP A 205 -0.86 -2.11 -1.06
C ASP A 205 -1.79 -1.34 -2.02
N GLY A 206 -1.96 -0.03 -1.83
CA GLY A 206 -2.81 0.80 -2.69
C GLY A 206 -2.38 0.92 -4.17
N ASP A 207 -1.15 0.51 -4.50
CA ASP A 207 -0.57 0.55 -5.85
C ASP A 207 -0.58 -0.83 -6.54
N THR A 208 -0.89 -1.91 -5.82
CA THR A 208 -1.02 -3.28 -6.34
C THR A 208 -2.45 -3.62 -6.80
N PRO A 209 -2.64 -4.56 -7.75
CA PRO A 209 -3.98 -5.03 -8.13
C PRO A 209 -4.81 -5.56 -6.97
N GLN A 210 -4.20 -6.33 -6.04
CA GLN A 210 -4.78 -6.62 -4.73
C GLN A 210 -4.71 -5.36 -3.84
N ALA A 211 -5.56 -4.38 -4.17
CA ALA A 211 -5.47 -3.02 -3.65
C ALA A 211 -5.85 -2.90 -2.17
N GLY A 212 -4.89 -3.10 -1.26
CA GLY A 212 -5.02 -2.81 0.17
C GLY A 212 -4.54 -1.41 0.50
N SER A 213 -5.39 -0.40 0.35
CA SER A 213 -4.99 0.99 0.59
C SER A 213 -5.23 1.43 2.04
N TYR A 214 -4.37 2.32 2.52
CA TYR A 214 -4.44 2.94 3.84
C TYR A 214 -4.17 4.45 3.72
N PRO A 215 -4.70 5.29 4.61
CA PRO A 215 -4.44 6.71 4.62
C PRO A 215 -3.10 7.01 5.33
N ALA A 216 -2.54 8.19 5.10
CA ALA A 216 -1.33 8.61 5.82
C ALA A 216 -1.58 8.91 7.32
N SER A 217 -2.85 9.13 7.70
CA SER A 217 -3.27 9.39 9.09
C SER A 217 -3.33 8.13 9.96
N ASP A 218 -3.51 6.97 9.34
CA ASP A 218 -3.56 5.65 10.00
C ASP A 218 -2.74 4.68 9.13
N PRO A 219 -1.40 4.77 9.20
CA PRO A 219 -0.53 4.04 8.30
C PRO A 219 -0.71 2.53 8.51
N TYR A 220 -0.64 1.80 7.39
CA TYR A 220 -0.74 0.33 7.33
C TYR A 220 -2.14 -0.24 7.59
N THR A 221 -3.00 0.39 8.40
CA THR A 221 -4.38 -0.08 8.60
C THR A 221 -5.22 0.08 7.33
N MET A 222 -5.74 -1.01 6.79
CA MET A 222 -6.50 -0.98 5.54
C MET A 222 -7.83 -0.25 5.69
N THR A 223 -8.04 0.77 4.85
CA THR A 223 -9.33 1.49 4.75
C THR A 223 -9.96 1.36 3.36
N GLY A 224 -9.21 0.86 2.38
CA GLY A 224 -9.71 0.64 1.01
C GLY A 224 -9.31 -0.74 0.51
N MET A 225 -10.29 -1.44 -0.06
CA MET A 225 -10.12 -2.76 -0.67
C MET A 225 -11.25 -3.08 -1.65
N SER A 226 -11.14 -4.20 -2.37
CA SER A 226 -12.23 -4.71 -3.21
C SER A 226 -13.45 -5.05 -2.35
N VAL A 227 -14.59 -4.41 -2.62
CA VAL A 227 -15.89 -4.77 -2.01
C VAL A 227 -16.51 -6.03 -2.61
N ALA A 228 -16.05 -6.42 -3.79
CA ALA A 228 -16.35 -7.68 -4.45
C ALA A 228 -15.25 -7.99 -5.47
N ARG A 229 -15.04 -9.28 -5.72
CA ARG A 229 -14.28 -9.77 -6.89
C ARG A 229 -15.13 -10.79 -7.62
N TYR A 230 -15.03 -10.82 -8.94
CA TYR A 230 -15.78 -11.72 -9.79
C TYR A 230 -14.93 -12.15 -10.99
N VAL A 231 -15.19 -13.36 -11.47
CA VAL A 231 -14.65 -13.95 -12.69
C VAL A 231 -15.80 -14.69 -13.36
N TRP A 232 -16.06 -14.36 -14.62
CA TRP A 232 -17.14 -14.94 -15.40
C TRP A 232 -16.57 -15.85 -16.48
N ASP A 233 -16.87 -17.13 -16.40
CA ASP A 233 -16.65 -18.06 -17.50
C ASP A 233 -17.90 -18.04 -18.39
N THR A 234 -17.79 -17.38 -19.54
CA THR A 234 -18.93 -17.21 -20.46
C THR A 234 -19.25 -18.46 -21.27
N ALA A 235 -18.36 -19.46 -21.25
CA ALA A 235 -18.58 -20.75 -21.90
C ALA A 235 -19.25 -21.75 -20.93
N ASP A 236 -18.99 -21.61 -19.62
CA ASP A 236 -19.62 -22.39 -18.55
C ASP A 236 -19.93 -21.50 -17.32
N TRP A 237 -21.18 -21.04 -17.23
CA TRP A 237 -21.59 -20.14 -16.14
C TRP A 237 -21.47 -20.76 -14.75
N ASP A 238 -21.57 -22.09 -14.61
CA ASP A 238 -21.43 -22.78 -13.31
C ASP A 238 -19.97 -22.80 -12.83
N ASN A 239 -19.00 -22.58 -13.74
CA ASN A 239 -17.58 -22.43 -13.41
C ASN A 239 -17.21 -21.01 -12.95
N SER A 240 -18.12 -20.04 -13.06
CA SER A 240 -17.88 -18.66 -12.63
C SER A 240 -17.68 -18.54 -11.11
N ARG A 241 -16.94 -17.52 -10.67
CA ARG A 241 -16.62 -17.31 -9.25
C ARG A 241 -16.82 -15.86 -8.82
N TRP A 242 -17.14 -15.69 -7.55
CA TRP A 242 -17.23 -14.38 -6.91
C TRP A 242 -16.96 -14.50 -5.41
N ILE A 243 -16.57 -13.38 -4.80
CA ILE A 243 -16.37 -13.27 -3.36
C ILE A 243 -16.63 -11.83 -2.90
N VAL A 244 -17.13 -11.70 -1.69
CA VAL A 244 -17.18 -10.45 -0.92
C VAL A 244 -16.30 -10.64 0.34
N PRO A 245 -15.65 -9.59 0.86
CA PRO A 245 -14.66 -9.73 1.92
C PRO A 245 -15.22 -10.10 3.31
N LEU A 246 -16.50 -9.83 3.54
CA LEU A 246 -17.25 -10.28 4.72
C LEU A 246 -18.20 -11.40 4.28
N GLY A 247 -19.41 -11.45 4.83
CA GLY A 247 -20.46 -12.35 4.38
C GLY A 247 -21.57 -11.66 3.59
N SER A 248 -22.63 -12.42 3.36
CA SER A 248 -23.84 -11.99 2.66
C SER A 248 -24.89 -11.34 3.57
N SER A 249 -24.66 -11.34 4.88
CA SER A 249 -25.58 -10.87 5.91
C SER A 249 -25.07 -9.59 6.56
N GLY A 250 -25.99 -8.69 6.92
CA GLY A 250 -25.67 -7.54 7.77
C GLY A 250 -25.90 -7.79 9.26
N HIS A 251 -26.18 -9.03 9.67
CA HIS A 251 -26.53 -9.35 11.05
C HIS A 251 -25.36 -10.04 11.78
N ALA A 252 -24.83 -9.40 12.82
CA ALA A 252 -23.67 -9.86 13.61
C ALA A 252 -23.74 -11.32 14.10
N GLY A 253 -24.93 -11.81 14.46
CA GLY A 253 -25.12 -13.21 14.88
C GLY A 253 -25.20 -14.25 13.75
N SER A 254 -25.06 -13.84 12.49
CA SER A 254 -25.12 -14.73 11.33
C SER A 254 -23.77 -15.43 11.09
N PRO A 255 -23.74 -16.72 10.70
CA PRO A 255 -22.51 -17.34 10.20
C PRO A 255 -22.04 -16.76 8.86
N HIS A 256 -22.85 -15.90 8.24
CA HIS A 256 -22.54 -15.20 6.99
C HIS A 256 -22.50 -13.68 7.21
N TYR A 257 -22.15 -13.20 8.41
CA TYR A 257 -21.91 -11.78 8.65
C TYR A 257 -20.66 -11.29 7.91
#